data_AF-A0A2E0VMV0-F1
#
_entry.id   AF-A0A2E0VMV0-F1
#
_cell.length_a   1.000
_cell.length_b   1.000
_cell.length_c   1.000
_cell.angle_alpha   90.00
_cell.angle_beta   90.00
_cell.angle_gamma   90.00
#
_symmetry.space_group_name_H-M   'P 1'
#
loop_
_entity.id
_entity.type
_entity.pdbx_description
1 polymer ?
#
loop_
_entity_poly.entity_id
_entity_poly.type
_entity_poly.pdbx_seq_one_letter_code
_entity_poly.pdbx_strand_id
1 'polypeptide(L)' 'MGAAAAQVAAGLGAEVIVMDVAEVNYPVSQSLTVDLRDRDSVDAALAQIAEPVHAVFSCAGVADGTRGIMLINFISQRYI' A
#
# COMPACT_ATOMS: atom_id res chain seq x y z
N MET A 1 1.34 4.90 -10.83
CA MET A 1 2.70 4.38 -10.63
C MET A 1 2.69 3.05 -9.86
N GLY A 2 2.06 2.97 -8.67
CA GLY A 2 2.06 1.76 -7.83
C GLY A 2 1.63 0.46 -8.53
N ALA A 3 0.52 0.47 -9.27
CA ALA A 3 0.05 -0.72 -10.01
C ALA A 3 1.07 -1.26 -11.02
N ALA A 4 1.81 -0.39 -11.71
CA ALA A 4 2.85 -0.80 -12.63
C ALA A 4 4.05 -1.42 -11.89
N ALA A 5 4.44 -0.85 -10.74
CA ALA A 5 5.51 -1.42 -9.90
C ALA A 5 5.12 -2.82 -9.39
N ALA A 6 3.89 -2.98 -8.91
CA ALA A 6 3.34 -4.26 -8.45
C ALA A 6 3.36 -5.32 -9.56
N GLN A 7 2.87 -4.98 -10.76
CA GLN A 7 2.84 -5.90 -11.89
C GLN A 7 4.24 -6.28 -12.38
N VAL A 8 5.18 -5.33 -12.41
CA VAL A 8 6.58 -5.61 -12.77
C VAL A 8 7.23 -6.54 -11.74
N ALA A 9 7.08 -6.25 -10.45
CA ALA A 9 7.64 -7.10 -9.39
C ALA A 9 7.03 -8.53 -9.44
N ALA A 10 5.71 -8.64 -9.58
CA ALA A 10 5.04 -9.93 -9.72
C ALA A 10 5.51 -10.69 -10.97
N GLY A 11 5.66 -10.01 -12.11
CA GLY A 11 6.18 -10.59 -13.34
C GLY A 11 7.64 -11.09 -13.24
N LEU A 12 8.41 -10.55 -12.30
CA LEU A 12 9.76 -11.01 -11.97
C LEU A 12 9.79 -12.13 -10.92
N GLY A 13 8.62 -12.60 -10.47
CA GLY A 13 8.47 -13.71 -9.52
C GLY A 13 8.38 -13.30 -8.05
N ALA A 14 8.18 -12.02 -7.75
CA ALA A 14 7.93 -11.60 -6.37
C ALA A 14 6.53 -12.00 -5.90
N GLU A 15 6.40 -12.33 -4.62
CA GLU A 15 5.11 -12.33 -3.94
C GLU A 15 4.74 -10.88 -3.62
N VAL A 16 3.61 -10.40 -4.16
CA VAL A 16 3.24 -8.99 -4.09
C VAL A 16 1.97 -8.82 -3.29
N ILE A 17 2.07 -8.04 -2.21
CA ILE A 17 0.95 -7.56 -1.42
C ILE A 17 0.70 -6.11 -1.82
N VAL A 18 -0.52 -5.76 -2.22
CA VAL A 18 -0.93 -4.38 -2.48
C VAL A 18 -1.88 -3.91 -1.40
N MET A 19 -1.52 -2.79 -0.78
CA MET A 19 -2.38 -2.08 0.17
C MET A 19 -2.89 -0.79 -0.50
N ASP A 20 -4.20 -0.69 -0.71
CA ASP A 20 -4.81 0.48 -1.36
C ASP A 20 -6.20 0.79 -0.76
N VAL A 21 -6.65 2.03 -0.84
CA VAL A 21 -8.02 2.40 -0.47
C VAL A 21 -9.02 2.04 -1.58
N ALA A 22 -8.53 1.96 -2.82
CA ALA A 22 -9.29 1.54 -3.99
C ALA A 22 -9.19 0.02 -4.21
N GLU A 23 -10.15 -0.54 -4.94
CA GLU A 23 -10.13 -1.93 -5.34
C GLU A 23 -8.96 -2.22 -6.30
N VAL A 24 -8.20 -3.29 -6.00
CA VAL A 24 -7.11 -3.78 -6.85
C VAL A 24 -7.67 -4.78 -7.85
N ASN A 25 -7.72 -4.41 -9.11
CA ASN A 25 -8.34 -5.19 -10.19
C ASN A 25 -7.34 -5.94 -11.10
N TYR A 26 -6.13 -6.17 -10.62
CA TYR A 26 -5.07 -6.90 -11.33
C TYR A 26 -4.48 -7.98 -10.42
N PRO A 27 -3.89 -9.06 -10.98
CA PRO A 27 -3.42 -10.18 -10.18
C PRO A 27 -2.26 -9.78 -9.27
N VAL A 28 -2.42 -10.08 -7.98
CA VAL A 28 -1.43 -9.92 -6.90
C VAL A 28 -1.59 -11.09 -5.94
N SER A 29 -0.58 -11.37 -5.12
CA SER A 29 -0.64 -12.46 -4.14
C SER A 29 -1.67 -12.17 -3.04
N GLN A 30 -1.78 -10.90 -2.65
CA GLN A 30 -2.77 -10.43 -1.69
C GLN A 30 -3.11 -8.96 -1.96
N SER A 31 -4.39 -8.61 -1.82
CA SER A 31 -4.85 -7.22 -1.80
C SER A 31 -5.50 -6.93 -0.46
N LEU A 32 -5.08 -5.84 0.18
CA LEU A 32 -5.61 -5.37 1.45
C LEU A 32 -6.19 -3.96 1.27
N THR A 33 -7.40 -3.73 1.75
CA THR A 33 -7.96 -2.38 1.80
C THR A 33 -7.37 -1.62 2.98
N VAL A 34 -6.79 -0.44 2.74
CA VAL A 34 -6.25 0.43 3.79
C VAL A 34 -6.62 1.89 3.54
N ASP A 35 -7.09 2.58 4.57
CA ASP A 35 -7.16 4.04 4.56
C ASP A 35 -5.95 4.61 5.32
N LEU A 36 -4.97 5.15 4.58
CA LEU A 36 -3.76 5.75 5.17
C LEU A 36 -4.04 7.00 6.02
N ARG A 37 -5.27 7.49 6.10
CA ARG A 37 -5.66 8.57 7.02
C ARG A 37 -6.03 8.06 8.42
N ASP A 38 -6.23 6.75 8.56
CA ASP A 38 -6.69 6.11 9.79
C ASP A 38 -5.65 5.10 10.28
N ARG A 39 -5.11 5.34 11.48
CA ARG A 39 -4.08 4.48 12.07
C ARG A 39 -4.59 3.07 12.33
N ASP A 40 -5.83 2.93 12.81
CA ASP A 40 -6.37 1.61 13.14
C ASP A 40 -6.57 0.78 11.86
N SER A 41 -6.93 1.43 10.75
CA SER A 41 -6.96 0.80 9.43
C SER A 41 -5.58 0.33 8.98
N VAL A 42 -4.53 1.13 9.19
CA VAL A 42 -3.14 0.76 8.86
C VAL A 42 -2.68 -0.42 9.71
N ASP A 43 -2.88 -0.35 11.03
CA ASP A 43 -2.47 -1.42 11.97
C ASP A 43 -3.19 -2.74 11.64
N ALA A 44 -4.50 -2.69 11.30
CA ALA A 44 -5.26 -3.87 10.90
C ALA A 44 -4.78 -4.50 9.57
N ALA A 45 -4.31 -3.68 8.62
CA ALA A 45 -3.74 -4.18 7.38
C ALA A 45 -2.35 -4.80 7.61
N LEU A 46 -1.49 -4.15 8.40
CA LEU A 46 -0.14 -4.65 8.71
C LEU A 46 -0.19 -5.99 9.46
N ALA A 47 -1.17 -6.18 10.36
CA ALA A 47 -1.36 -7.43 11.09
C ALA A 47 -1.68 -8.65 10.19
N GLN A 48 -2.05 -8.44 8.93
CA GLN A 48 -2.34 -9.50 7.96
C GLN A 48 -1.13 -9.85 7.08
N ILE A 49 -0.02 -9.12 7.18
CA ILE A 49 1.18 -9.34 6.37
C ILE A 49 2.07 -10.39 7.05
N ALA A 50 2.41 -11.44 6.31
CA ALA A 50 3.36 -12.43 6.79
C ALA A 50 4.80 -11.92 6.65
N GLU A 51 5.63 -12.20 7.66
CA GLU A 51 7.07 -11.91 7.65
C GLU A 51 7.86 -13.00 6.90
N PRO A 52 9.01 -12.66 6.27
CA PRO A 52 9.66 -11.35 6.25
C PRO A 52 9.18 -10.44 5.10
N VAL A 53 9.10 -9.12 5.36
CA VAL A 53 8.96 -8.11 4.31
C VAL A 53 10.33 -7.73 3.75
N HIS A 54 10.60 -8.07 2.48
CA HIS A 54 11.90 -7.81 1.85
C HIS A 54 12.06 -6.40 1.29
N ALA A 55 10.97 -5.75 0.90
CA ALA A 55 10.97 -4.41 0.33
C ALA A 55 9.59 -3.74 0.49
N VAL A 56 9.60 -2.42 0.68
CA VAL A 56 8.38 -1.59 0.76
C VAL A 56 8.45 -0.52 -0.33
N PHE A 57 7.36 -0.37 -1.09
CA PHE A 57 7.22 0.64 -2.13
C PHE A 57 6.11 1.61 -1.77
N SER A 58 6.45 2.72 -1.11
CA SER A 58 5.52 3.81 -0.76
C SER A 58 5.00 4.55 -2.00
N CYS A 59 3.97 3.99 -2.65
CA CYS A 59 3.46 4.49 -3.92
C CYS A 59 2.19 5.35 -3.80
N ALA A 60 1.46 5.24 -2.68
CA ALA A 60 0.24 6.02 -2.47
C ALA A 60 0.60 7.49 -2.22
N GLY A 61 -0.04 8.38 -2.98
CA GLY A 61 0.15 9.81 -2.88
C GLY A 61 -0.98 10.56 -3.57
N VAL A 62 -1.39 11.68 -2.98
CA VAL A 62 -2.46 12.54 -3.49
C VAL A 62 -1.97 13.98 -3.67
N ALA A 63 -2.60 14.71 -4.59
CA ALA A 63 -2.30 16.10 -4.86
C ALA A 63 -2.97 17.05 -3.85
N ASP A 64 -2.54 18.32 -3.88
CA ASP A 64 -3.09 19.40 -3.06
C ASP A 64 -4.62 19.49 -3.17
N GLY A 65 -5.27 19.89 -2.06
CA GLY A 65 -6.72 19.91 -1.91
C GLY A 65 -7.34 18.60 -1.42
N THR A 66 -6.56 17.51 -1.29
CA THR A 66 -7.06 16.24 -0.73
C THR A 66 -7.05 16.25 0.80
N ARG A 67 -8.21 16.02 1.43
CA ARG A 67 -8.31 15.92 2.89
C ARG A 67 -7.41 14.79 3.42
N GLY A 68 -6.52 15.14 4.35
CA GLY A 68 -5.58 14.19 4.94
C GLY A 68 -4.30 13.96 4.10
N ILE A 69 -3.97 14.85 3.17
CA ILE A 69 -2.75 14.74 2.32
C ILE A 69 -1.47 14.44 3.11
N MET A 70 -1.23 15.09 4.25
CA MET A 70 -0.03 14.82 5.06
C MET A 70 -0.06 13.44 5.74
N LEU A 71 -1.25 12.93 6.06
CA LEU A 71 -1.40 11.58 6.60
C LEU A 71 -1.07 10.54 5.53
N ILE A 72 -1.61 10.73 4.33
CA ILE A 72 -1.42 9.82 3.19
C ILE A 72 0.03 9.87 2.67
N ASN A 73 0.55 11.06 2.37
CA ASN A 73 1.79 11.20 1.61
C ASN A 73 3.05 11.09 2.50
N PHE A 74 2.92 11.23 3.82
CA PHE A 74 4.09 11.28 4.70
C PHE A 74 3.92 10.49 6.00
N ILE A 75 2.91 10.80 6.83
CA ILE A 75 2.86 10.28 8.20
C ILE A 75 2.69 8.75 8.20
N SER A 76 1.71 8.23 7.46
CA SER A 76 1.47 6.78 7.41
C SER A 76 2.55 6.03 6.63
N GLN A 77 3.09 6.64 5.56
CA GLN A 77 4.21 6.08 4.80
C GLN A 77 5.49 5.97 5.62
N ARG A 78 5.68 6.82 6.64
CA ARG A 78 6.80 6.76 7.58
C ARG A 78 6.55 5.78 8.74
N TYR A 79 5.28 5.53 9.05
CA TYR A 79 4.87 4.65 10.14
C TYR A 79 4.97 3.16 9.74
N ILE A 80 4.59 2.87 8.49
CA ILE A 80 4.84 1.59 7.80
C ILE A 80 6.35 1.41 7.59
#